data_AF-A0A8T3KNB8-F1
#
_entry.id   AF-A0A8T3KNB8-F1
#
_cell.length_a   1.000
_cell.length_b   1.000
_cell.length_c   1.000
_cell.angle_alpha   90.00
_cell.angle_beta   90.00
_cell.angle_gamma   90.00
#
_symmetry.space_group_name_H-M   'P 1'
#
loop_
_entity.id
_entity.type
_entity.pdbx_description
1 polymer ?
#
loop_
_entity_poly.entity_id
_entity_poly.type
_entity_poly.pdbx_seq_one_letter_code
_entity_poly.pdbx_strand_id
1 'polypeptide(L)'
;MSGSSSRHINVDGETIYFSNMSDGGKLYKLDIEGKGPETRLNDDESVGINVIGEWIYYMDAGEDLGTYRIKTDGTGRERLDGISEEPSP
;
A
#
# COMPACT_ATOMS: atom_id res chain seq x y z
N MET A 1 -15.32 19.68 0.54
CA MET A 1 -14.16 18.90 0.08
C MET A 1 -13.19 18.84 1.25
N SER A 2 -13.23 17.78 2.05
CA SER A 2 -12.19 17.50 3.03
C SER A 2 -10.95 17.10 2.24
N GLY A 3 -9.88 17.90 2.33
CA GLY A 3 -8.63 17.57 1.65
C GLY A 3 -8.03 16.32 2.28
N SER A 4 -7.97 15.23 1.53
CA SER A 4 -7.22 14.03 1.92
C SER A 4 -5.73 14.39 1.92
N SER A 5 -5.15 14.51 3.11
CA SER A 5 -3.70 14.69 3.27
C SER A 5 -3.01 13.34 3.09
N SER A 6 -2.24 13.18 2.01
CA SER A 6 -1.38 12.02 1.80
C SER A 6 0.08 12.39 2.08
N ARG A 7 0.80 11.51 2.77
CA ARG A 7 2.25 11.66 3.02
C ARG A 7 3.10 11.13 1.86
N HIS A 8 2.57 10.25 1.00
CA HIS A 8 3.32 9.60 -0.08
C HIS A 8 2.39 9.23 -1.25
N ILE A 9 2.76 9.63 -2.48
CA ILE A 9 1.99 9.38 -3.71
C ILE A 9 2.89 8.60 -4.68
N ASN A 10 2.44 7.43 -5.13
CA ASN A 10 3.07 6.68 -6.22
C ASN A 10 2.05 6.44 -7.33
N VAL A 11 2.50 6.51 -8.58
CA VAL A 11 1.68 6.33 -9.77
C VAL A 11 2.19 5.13 -10.55
N ASP A 12 1.29 4.21 -10.88
CA ASP A 12 1.52 3.14 -11.86
C ASP A 12 0.40 3.20 -12.91
N GLY A 13 0.78 3.54 -14.15
CA GLY A 13 -0.17 3.89 -15.21
C GLY A 13 -1.13 5.01 -14.79
N GLU A 14 -2.42 4.70 -14.76
CA GLU A 14 -3.50 5.63 -14.41
C GLU A 14 -3.96 5.48 -12.95
N THR A 15 -3.24 4.73 -12.12
CA THR A 15 -3.62 4.49 -10.72
C THR A 15 -2.67 5.18 -9.75
N ILE A 16 -3.24 5.90 -8.80
CA ILE A 16 -2.58 6.47 -7.62
C ILE A 16 -2.71 5.50 -6.46
N TYR A 17 -1.60 5.21 -5.78
CA TYR A 17 -1.58 4.47 -4.51
C TYR A 17 -1.15 5.38 -3.38
N PHE A 18 -1.90 5.36 -2.28
CA PHE A 18 -1.69 6.30 -1.17
C PHE A 18 -2.15 5.73 0.17
N SER A 19 -1.61 6.31 1.24
CA SER A 19 -2.06 6.06 2.61
C SER A 19 -3.17 7.06 2.97
N ASN A 20 -4.35 6.55 3.35
CA ASN A 20 -5.47 7.37 3.75
C ASN A 20 -5.39 7.72 5.24
N MET A 21 -4.80 8.89 5.54
CA MET A 21 -4.64 9.37 6.92
C MET A 21 -5.95 9.61 7.66
N SER A 22 -7.08 9.76 6.95
CA SER A 22 -8.40 9.90 7.57
C SER A 22 -9.03 8.57 7.96
N ASP A 23 -8.50 7.45 7.45
CA ASP A 23 -8.87 6.07 7.83
C ASP A 23 -7.66 5.33 8.41
N GLY A 24 -6.95 5.96 9.34
CA GLY A 24 -5.87 5.31 10.10
C GLY A 24 -4.61 4.95 9.30
N GLY A 25 -4.39 5.59 8.15
CA GLY A 25 -3.20 5.35 7.33
C GLY A 25 -3.27 4.11 6.44
N LYS A 26 -4.45 3.51 6.27
CA LYS A 26 -4.69 2.35 5.42
C LYS A 26 -4.32 2.59 3.96
N LEU A 27 -3.93 1.54 3.25
CA LEU A 27 -3.55 1.61 1.85
C LEU A 27 -4.80 1.67 0.95
N TYR A 28 -4.82 2.66 0.07
CA TYR A 28 -5.87 2.87 -0.91
C TYR A 28 -5.29 3.04 -2.32
N LYS A 29 -6.15 2.81 -3.32
CA LYS A 29 -5.93 3.20 -4.70
C LYS A 29 -7.06 4.04 -5.27
N LEU A 30 -6.74 4.91 -6.22
CA LEU A 30 -7.69 5.76 -6.93
C LEU A 30 -7.19 6.00 -8.37
N ASP A 31 -8.12 6.15 -9.30
CA ASP A 31 -7.82 6.58 -10.67
C ASP A 31 -7.24 8.02 -10.69
N ILE A 32 -6.26 8.29 -11.56
CA ILE A 32 -5.52 9.56 -11.62
C ILE A 32 -6.41 10.74 -12.01
N GLU A 33 -7.50 10.50 -12.76
CA GLU A 33 -8.48 11.53 -13.08
C GLU A 33 -9.40 11.83 -11.89
N GLY A 34 -9.24 11.11 -10.78
CA GLY A 34 -10.11 11.18 -9.61
C GLY A 34 -11.53 10.71 -9.91
N LYS A 35 -11.72 9.94 -11.01
CA LYS A 35 -13.02 9.46 -11.45
C LYS A 35 -13.27 8.09 -10.83
N GLY A 36 -14.12 8.05 -9.81
CA GLY A 36 -14.54 6.81 -9.16
C GLY A 36 -14.23 6.77 -7.67
N PRO A 37 -14.65 5.70 -6.97
CA PRO A 37 -14.41 5.56 -5.54
C PRO A 37 -12.95 5.20 -5.25
N GLU A 38 -12.41 5.75 -4.16
CA GLU A 38 -11.19 5.23 -3.55
C GLU A 38 -11.44 3.77 -3.13
N THR A 39 -10.51 2.87 -3.48
CA THR A 39 -10.60 1.44 -3.16
C THR A 39 -9.54 1.09 -2.12
N ARG A 40 -9.97 0.56 -0.97
CA ARG A 40 -9.05 0.08 0.07
C ARG A 40 -8.39 -1.24 -0.34
N LEU A 41 -7.10 -1.37 -0.08
CA LEU A 41 -6.30 -2.56 -0.40
C LEU A 41 -5.90 -3.37 0.85
N ASN A 42 -5.73 -2.73 2.01
CA ASN A 42 -5.43 -3.40 3.27
C ASN A 42 -5.99 -2.63 4.48
N ASP A 43 -5.77 -3.15 5.69
CA ASP A 43 -6.16 -2.52 6.96
C ASP A 43 -4.95 -2.06 7.82
N ASP A 44 -3.73 -2.13 7.28
CA ASP A 44 -2.47 -1.79 7.97
C ASP A 44 -2.21 -0.28 7.97
N GLU A 45 -1.48 0.25 8.97
CA GLU A 45 -1.01 1.64 8.92
C GLU A 45 0.19 1.76 7.95
N SER A 46 -0.14 1.86 6.66
CA SER A 46 0.82 1.71 5.57
C SER A 46 1.60 3.00 5.31
N VAL A 47 2.92 2.97 5.52
CA VAL A 47 3.84 4.08 5.23
C VAL A 47 4.94 3.66 4.25
N GLY A 48 5.62 4.62 3.62
CA GLY A 48 6.72 4.32 2.69
C GLY A 48 6.29 3.47 1.49
N ILE A 49 5.09 3.72 0.96
CA ILE A 49 4.50 2.99 -0.17
C ILE A 49 5.41 3.13 -1.40
N ASN A 50 5.65 2.04 -2.11
CA ASN A 50 6.37 1.98 -3.40
C ASN A 50 5.70 0.91 -4.28
N VAL A 51 5.56 1.16 -5.58
CA VAL A 51 4.90 0.23 -6.52
C VAL A 51 5.89 -0.25 -7.57
N ILE A 52 6.02 -1.57 -7.75
CA ILE A 52 6.90 -2.20 -8.73
C ILE A 52 6.15 -3.37 -9.38
N GLY A 53 5.75 -3.20 -10.64
CA GLY A 53 4.92 -4.18 -11.34
C GLY A 53 3.61 -4.43 -10.58
N GLU A 54 3.29 -5.69 -10.35
CA GLU A 54 2.04 -6.08 -9.66
C GLU A 54 2.11 -5.93 -8.13
N TRP A 55 3.24 -5.49 -7.56
CA TRP A 55 3.47 -5.44 -6.12
C TRP A 55 3.55 -4.02 -5.58
N ILE A 56 2.95 -3.83 -4.42
CA ILE A 56 3.05 -2.63 -3.58
C ILE A 56 3.84 -3.01 -2.34
N TYR A 57 4.96 -2.34 -2.12
CA TYR A 57 5.83 -2.48 -0.95
C TYR A 57 5.55 -1.34 0.02
N TYR A 58 5.48 -1.64 1.31
CA TYR A 58 5.20 -0.66 2.35
C TYR A 58 5.74 -1.15 3.70
N MET A 59 5.79 -0.25 4.68
CA MET A 59 5.99 -0.61 6.08
C MET A 59 4.66 -0.46 6.81
N ASP A 60 4.31 -1.42 7.66
CA ASP A 60 3.24 -1.24 8.64
C ASP A 60 3.83 -0.50 9.86
N ALA A 61 3.24 0.64 10.19
CA ALA A 61 3.59 1.48 11.33
C ALA A 61 2.63 1.33 12.52
N GLY A 62 1.65 0.42 12.40
CA GLY A 62 0.61 0.17 13.39
C GLY A 62 1.01 -0.91 14.39
N GLU A 63 0.13 -1.90 14.57
CA GLU A 63 0.33 -2.97 15.57
C GLU A 63 1.35 -4.03 15.09
N ASP A 64 1.36 -4.36 13.80
CA ASP A 64 2.21 -5.41 13.22
C ASP A 64 3.42 -4.80 12.50
N LEU A 65 4.28 -4.11 13.26
CA LEU A 65 5.46 -3.42 12.73
C LEU A 65 6.32 -4.35 11.84
N GLY A 66 6.58 -3.91 10.61
CA GLY A 66 7.37 -4.69 9.66
C GLY A 66 7.34 -4.15 8.24
N THR A 67 8.06 -4.83 7.35
CA THR A 67 8.03 -4.54 5.91
C THR A 67 7.15 -5.57 5.22
N TYR A 68 6.25 -5.12 4.36
CA TYR A 68 5.28 -5.95 3.69
C TYR A 68 5.26 -5.68 2.19
N ARG A 69 4.73 -6.65 1.44
CA ARG A 69 4.20 -6.42 0.10
C ARG A 69 2.78 -6.93 -0.02
N ILE A 70 2.01 -6.32 -0.92
CA ILE A 70 0.66 -6.75 -1.31
C ILE A 70 0.49 -6.52 -2.81
N LYS A 71 -0.35 -7.30 -3.48
CA LYS A 71 -0.61 -7.07 -4.91
C LYS A 71 -1.46 -5.82 -5.13
N THR A 72 -1.39 -5.25 -6.33
CA THR A 72 -2.17 -4.06 -6.74
C THR A 72 -3.69 -4.29 -6.75
N ASP A 73 -4.15 -5.55 -6.69
CA ASP A 73 -5.54 -5.94 -6.50
C ASP A 73 -5.97 -6.09 -5.03
N GLY A 74 -5.04 -5.95 -4.07
CA GLY A 74 -5.30 -6.10 -2.64
C GLY A 74 -5.15 -7.54 -2.12
N THR A 75 -4.68 -8.48 -2.95
CA THR A 75 -4.46 -9.87 -2.53
C THR A 75 -2.98 -10.15 -2.22
N GLY A 76 -2.69 -11.29 -1.58
CA GLY A 76 -1.32 -11.78 -1.44
C GLY A 76 -0.43 -10.94 -0.51
N ARG A 77 -0.99 -10.35 0.56
CA ARG A 77 -0.21 -9.67 1.60
C ARG A 77 0.83 -10.63 2.21
N GLU A 78 2.09 -10.21 2.27
CA GLU A 78 3.22 -11.00 2.75
C GLU A 78 4.22 -10.13 3.53
N ARG A 79 4.74 -10.65 4.65
CA ARG A 79 5.78 -10.02 5.49
C ARG A 79 7.18 -10.36 4.94
N LEU A 80 8.05 -9.36 4.81
CA LEU A 80 9.36 -9.48 4.15
C LEU A 80 10.56 -9.47 5.09
N ASP A 81 10.42 -8.89 6.28
CA ASP A 81 11.51 -8.79 7.28
C ASP A 81 11.66 -10.04 8.15
N GLY A 82 10.79 -11.05 7.95
CA GLY A 82 10.90 -12.39 8.53
C GLY A 82 11.48 -13.45 7.59
N ILE A 83 11.86 -13.08 6.36
CA ILE A 83 12.36 -14.03 5.36
C ILE A 83 13.85 -14.32 5.63
N SER A 84 14.12 -15.30 6.49
CA SER A 84 15.31 -16.15 6.31
C SER A 84 14.93 -17.24 5.31
N GLU A 85 15.15 -17.01 4.02
CA GLU A 85 15.13 -18.11 3.06
C GLU A 85 16.54 -18.40 2.58
N GLU A 86 17.11 -19.47 3.15
CA GLU A 86 18.03 -20.31 2.39
C GLU A 86 17.21 -20.94 1.25
N PRO A 87 17.58 -20.72 -0.03
CA PRO A 87 16.89 -21.36 -1.13
C PRO A 87 17.05 -22.88 -1.00
N SER A 88 15.94 -23.62 -1.09
CA SER A 88 15.99 -25.08 -1.20
C SER A 88 16.76 -25.48 -2.47
N PRO A 89 17.72 -26.42 -2.39
CA PRO A 89 18.55 -26.82 -3.53
C PRO A 89 17.77 -27.46 -4.68
#